data_AF-A0A1V9ZE92-F1
#
_entry.id   AF-A0A1V9ZE92-F1
#
_cell.length_a   1.000
_cell.length_b   1.000
_cell.length_c   1.000
_cell.angle_alpha   90.00
_cell.angle_beta   90.00
_cell.angle_gamma   90.00
#
_symmetry.space_group_name_H-M   'P 1'
#
loop_
_entity.id
_entity.type
_entity.pdbx_description
1 polymer ?
#
loop_
_entity_poly.entity_id
_entity_poly.type
_entity_poly.pdbx_seq_one_letter_code
_entity_poly.pdbx_strand_id
1 'polypeptide(L)'
;MKSHTPIYKGKLILHSVFTLEWLKGKFRFSKNTFKMARDFISKLLQPNITQRLVDPAIIRQHPWFSSVSWSDIEGQQIIPPIQRTFHCRGDVSHFDLLHLPDEPQQTYSDENVDFCEFLVD
;
A
#
# COMPACT_ATOMS: atom_id res chain seq x y z
N MET A 1 3.66 21.78 18.39
CA MET A 1 4.65 20.85 17.82
C MET A 1 4.65 21.01 16.31
N LYS A 2 5.79 21.36 15.71
CA LYS A 2 5.91 21.53 14.26
C LYS A 2 6.05 20.14 13.64
N SER A 3 5.02 19.68 12.94
CA SER A 3 5.05 18.40 12.23
C SER A 3 6.09 18.47 11.11
N HIS A 4 7.20 17.73 11.28
CA HIS A 4 8.28 17.68 10.32
C HIS A 4 7.87 16.77 9.16
N THR A 5 7.15 17.31 8.18
CA THR A 5 6.91 16.61 6.91
C THR A 5 8.26 16.42 6.21
N PRO A 6 8.63 15.19 5.82
CA PRO A 6 9.90 14.95 5.15
C PRO A 6 9.91 15.70 3.81
N ILE A 7 10.89 16.59 3.67
CA ILE A 7 11.08 17.44 2.49
C ILE A 7 11.60 16.55 1.36
N TYR A 8 10.71 16.17 0.43
CA TYR A 8 11.10 15.58 -0.85
C TYR A 8 11.99 16.58 -1.61
N LYS A 9 13.27 16.23 -1.81
CA LYS A 9 14.25 17.04 -2.55
C LYS A 9 14.09 16.89 -4.07
N GLY A 10 12.88 17.09 -4.56
CA GLY A 10 12.56 17.30 -5.97
C GLY A 10 12.02 18.70 -6.16
N LYS A 11 12.11 19.25 -7.38
CA LYS A 11 11.56 20.55 -7.79
C LYS A 11 10.27 20.84 -7.02
N LEU A 12 10.23 21.95 -6.25
CA LEU A 12 9.12 22.35 -5.37
C LEU A 12 7.82 22.51 -6.18
N ILE A 13 7.18 21.40 -6.50
CA ILE A 13 5.76 21.36 -6.78
C ILE A 13 5.17 21.53 -5.39
N LEU A 14 4.74 22.76 -5.09
CA LEU A 14 4.12 23.10 -3.81
C LEU A 14 3.17 21.97 -3.40
N HIS A 15 3.29 21.51 -2.15
CA HIS A 15 2.37 20.54 -1.55
C HIS A 15 0.90 20.92 -1.83
N SER A 16 0.60 22.23 -1.95
CA SER A 16 -0.70 22.76 -2.32
C SER A 16 -1.19 22.37 -3.72
N VAL A 17 -0.31 22.15 -4.71
CA VAL A 17 -0.71 21.78 -6.07
C VAL A 17 -1.10 20.30 -6.11
N PHE A 18 -0.29 19.42 -5.52
CA PHE A 18 -0.66 18.02 -5.33
C PHE A 18 -1.96 17.89 -4.54
N THR A 19 -2.14 18.71 -3.49
CA THR A 19 -3.38 18.64 -2.71
C THR A 19 -4.62 18.99 -3.53
N LEU A 20 -4.52 19.98 -4.40
CA LEU A 20 -5.63 20.38 -5.26
C LEU A 20 -5.91 19.36 -6.37
N GLU A 21 -4.91 18.68 -6.91
CA GLU A 21 -5.10 17.68 -7.96
C GLU A 21 -5.78 16.39 -7.44
N TRP A 22 -5.40 15.90 -6.25
CA TRP A 22 -6.10 14.75 -5.65
C TRP A 22 -7.53 15.09 -5.26
N LEU A 23 -7.77 16.28 -4.70
CA LEU A 23 -9.12 16.76 -4.38
C LEU A 23 -10.01 16.86 -5.64
N LYS A 24 -9.41 17.20 -6.78
CA LYS A 24 -10.10 17.27 -8.09
C LYS A 24 -10.32 15.89 -8.72
N GLY A 25 -9.73 14.81 -8.18
CA GLY A 25 -9.82 13.47 -8.75
C GLY A 25 -9.20 13.32 -10.14
N LYS A 26 -8.27 14.21 -10.52
CA LYS A 26 -7.68 14.21 -11.86
C LYS A 26 -6.45 13.32 -11.88
N PHE A 27 -6.59 12.10 -12.37
CA PHE A 27 -5.47 11.21 -12.68
C PHE A 27 -5.49 10.82 -14.16
N ARG A 28 -4.32 10.50 -14.70
CA ARG A 28 -4.14 10.09 -16.09
C ARG A 28 -3.60 8.66 -16.12
N PHE A 29 -4.21 7.83 -16.96
CA PHE A 29 -3.70 6.50 -17.23
C PHE A 29 -2.70 6.50 -18.39
N SER A 30 -1.78 5.56 -18.36
CA SER A 30 -0.95 5.24 -19.52
C SER A 30 -1.83 4.74 -20.68
N LYS A 31 -1.33 4.88 -21.91
CA LYS A 31 -2.01 4.40 -23.12
C LYS A 31 -2.24 2.88 -23.08
N ASN A 32 -1.33 2.15 -22.43
CA ASN A 32 -1.34 0.68 -22.41
C ASN A 32 -2.12 0.08 -21.24
N THR A 33 -2.80 0.90 -20.44
CA THR A 33 -3.59 0.39 -19.31
C THR A 33 -4.90 -0.23 -19.81
N PHE A 34 -5.14 -1.49 -19.46
CA PHE A 34 -6.37 -2.21 -19.81
C PHE A 34 -7.63 -1.45 -19.39
N LYS A 35 -8.66 -1.45 -20.24
CA LYS A 35 -9.92 -0.74 -19.99
C LYS A 35 -10.55 -1.10 -18.64
N MET A 36 -10.57 -2.37 -18.29
CA MET A 36 -11.14 -2.85 -17.02
C MET A 36 -10.32 -2.40 -15.80
N ALA A 37 -8.99 -2.31 -15.91
CA ALA A 37 -8.15 -1.74 -14.86
C ALA A 37 -8.43 -0.24 -14.69
N ARG A 38 -8.57 0.49 -15.80
CA ARG A 38 -8.88 1.92 -15.78
C ARG A 38 -10.21 2.18 -15.09
N ASP A 39 -11.24 1.40 -15.44
CA ASP A 39 -12.56 1.48 -14.80
C ASP A 39 -12.48 1.18 -13.30
N PHE A 40 -11.82 0.07 -12.94
CA PHE A 40 -11.66 -0.34 -11.54
C PHE A 40 -10.97 0.74 -10.69
N ILE A 41 -9.79 1.19 -11.13
CA ILE A 41 -9.01 2.23 -10.45
C ILE A 41 -9.80 3.53 -10.36
N SER A 42 -10.59 3.88 -11.38
CA SER A 42 -11.38 5.11 -11.36
C SER A 42 -12.49 5.08 -10.31
N LYS A 43 -13.14 3.92 -10.13
CA LYS A 43 -14.16 3.72 -9.09
C LYS A 43 -13.57 3.74 -7.68
N LEU A 44 -12.34 3.24 -7.51
CA LEU A 44 -11.61 3.32 -6.24
C LEU A 44 -11.17 4.74 -5.91
N LEU A 45 -10.68 5.48 -6.90
CA LEU A 45 -10.17 6.85 -6.75
C LEU A 45 -11.27 7.91 -6.91
N GLN A 46 -12.54 7.54 -6.74
CA GLN A 46 -13.65 8.47 -6.82
C GLN A 46 -13.56 9.51 -5.68
N PRO A 47 -13.53 10.83 -5.97
CA PRO A 47 -13.41 11.86 -4.94
C PRO A 47 -14.58 11.87 -3.98
N ASN A 48 -15.79 11.67 -4.51
CA ASN A 48 -17.00 11.55 -3.71
C ASN A 48 -17.07 10.18 -3.03
N ILE A 49 -17.06 10.17 -1.69
CA ILE A 49 -17.09 8.96 -0.88
C ILE A 49 -18.36 8.12 -1.11
N THR A 50 -19.50 8.75 -1.39
CA THR A 50 -20.78 8.02 -1.59
C THR A 50 -20.82 7.27 -2.92
N GLN A 51 -19.96 7.66 -3.86
CA GLN A 51 -19.81 7.02 -5.18
C GLN A 51 -18.56 6.15 -5.24
N ARG A 52 -17.72 6.18 -4.20
CA ARG A 52 -16.48 5.41 -4.16
C ARG A 52 -16.81 3.95 -3.97
N LEU A 53 -16.13 3.11 -4.75
CA LEU A 53 -16.18 1.68 -4.56
C LEU A 53 -15.47 1.33 -3.24
N VAL A 54 -16.25 0.90 -2.24
CA VAL A 54 -15.76 0.59 -0.89
C VAL A 54 -16.12 -0.81 -0.42
N ASP A 55 -17.22 -1.39 -0.93
CA ASP A 55 -17.71 -2.70 -0.51
C ASP A 55 -16.81 -3.84 -1.07
N PRO A 56 -16.17 -4.64 -0.21
CA PRO A 56 -15.34 -5.77 -0.63
C PRO A 56 -16.08 -6.81 -1.47
N ALA A 57 -17.38 -7.03 -1.24
CA ALA A 57 -18.17 -7.96 -2.04
C ALA A 57 -18.31 -7.47 -3.48
N ILE A 58 -18.57 -6.17 -3.67
CA ILE A 58 -18.66 -5.54 -5.00
C ILE A 58 -17.28 -5.49 -5.67
N ILE A 59 -16.22 -5.20 -4.89
CA ILE A 59 -14.83 -5.18 -5.39
C ILE A 59 -14.45 -6.54 -5.97
N ARG A 60 -14.72 -7.63 -5.26
CA ARG A 60 -14.40 -9.00 -5.70
C ARG A 60 -15.11 -9.40 -6.98
N GLN A 61 -16.32 -8.86 -7.23
CA GLN A 61 -17.12 -9.13 -8.42
C GLN A 61 -16.76 -8.25 -9.62
N HIS A 62 -15.82 -7.31 -9.48
CA HIS A 62 -15.45 -6.42 -10.58
C HIS A 62 -14.86 -7.21 -11.77
N PRO A 63 -15.21 -6.89 -13.04
CA PRO A 63 -14.71 -7.63 -14.22
C PRO A 63 -13.18 -7.68 -14.35
N TRP A 64 -12.48 -6.76 -13.70
CA TRP A 64 -11.02 -6.77 -13.57
C TRP A 64 -10.48 -8.06 -12.94
N PHE A 65 -11.25 -8.67 -12.03
CA PHE A 65 -10.92 -9.91 -11.34
C PHE A 65 -11.63 -11.14 -11.91
N SER A 66 -12.16 -11.07 -13.14
CA SER A 66 -12.93 -12.17 -13.75
C SER A 66 -12.16 -13.50 -13.88
N SER A 67 -10.84 -13.46 -13.97
CA SER A 67 -9.97 -14.64 -14.02
C SER A 67 -9.49 -15.11 -12.63
N VAL A 68 -9.92 -14.45 -11.56
CA VAL A 68 -9.44 -14.71 -10.20
C VAL A 68 -10.43 -15.60 -9.45
N SER A 69 -9.95 -16.74 -8.98
CA SER A 69 -10.65 -17.58 -8.02
C SER A 69 -10.29 -17.17 -6.60
N TRP A 70 -11.23 -16.53 -5.90
CA TRP A 70 -11.00 -16.02 -4.54
C TRP A 70 -10.82 -17.14 -3.50
N SER A 71 -11.48 -18.28 -3.70
CA SER A 71 -11.27 -19.47 -2.86
C SER A 71 -9.84 -20.00 -2.94
N ASP A 72 -9.24 -19.95 -4.13
CA ASP A 72 -7.89 -20.47 -4.36
C ASP A 72 -6.84 -19.51 -3.77
N ILE A 73 -7.12 -18.21 -3.78
CA ILE A 73 -6.30 -17.21 -3.05
C ILE A 73 -6.33 -17.49 -1.55
N GLU A 74 -7.53 -17.63 -0.98
CA GLU A 74 -7.71 -17.86 0.46
C GLU A 74 -7.05 -19.18 0.90
N GLY A 75 -7.13 -20.22 0.06
CA GLY A 75 -6.44 -21.49 0.26
C GLY A 75 -4.95 -21.51 -0.08
N GLN A 76 -4.36 -20.37 -0.48
CA GLN A 76 -2.96 -20.26 -0.92
C GLN A 76 -2.57 -21.23 -2.05
N GLN A 77 -3.51 -21.56 -2.93
CA GLN A 77 -3.35 -22.54 -4.00
C GLN A 77 -2.84 -21.91 -5.32
N ILE A 78 -2.78 -20.57 -5.38
CA ILE A 78 -2.27 -19.84 -6.54
C ILE A 78 -0.77 -19.60 -6.37
N ILE A 79 0.01 -20.05 -7.36
CA ILE A 79 1.44 -19.74 -7.43
C ILE A 79 1.59 -18.24 -7.77
N PRO A 80 2.31 -17.45 -6.96
CA PRO A 80 2.48 -16.02 -7.25
C PRO A 80 3.30 -15.84 -8.53
N PRO A 81 2.95 -14.85 -9.38
CA PRO A 81 3.65 -14.62 -10.64
C PRO A 81 5.09 -14.13 -10.44
N ILE A 82 5.38 -13.53 -9.28
CA ILE A 82 6.73 -13.11 -8.90
C ILE A 82 7.16 -13.99 -7.73
N GLN A 83 8.10 -14.90 -7.99
CA GLN A 83 8.74 -15.72 -6.98
C GLN A 83 10.09 -15.09 -6.62
N ARG A 84 10.26 -14.73 -5.34
CA ARG A 84 11.55 -14.26 -4.82
C ARG A 84 12.46 -15.45 -4.56
N THR A 85 13.74 -15.28 -4.87
CA THR A 85 14.77 -16.25 -4.50
C THR A 85 15.19 -16.03 -3.07
N PHE A 86 15.40 -17.09 -2.31
CA PHE A 86 15.96 -17.01 -0.96
C PHE A 86 17.20 -17.89 -0.92
N HIS A 87 18.34 -17.33 -0.50
CA HIS A 87 19.59 -18.06 -0.46
C HIS A 87 19.81 -18.81 0.86
N CYS A 88 19.28 -18.26 1.95
CA CYS A 88 19.41 -18.85 3.29
C CYS A 88 18.27 -18.39 4.21
N ARG A 89 18.16 -19.03 5.37
CA ARG A 89 17.28 -18.56 6.44
C ARG A 89 17.83 -17.23 6.97
N GLY A 90 17.00 -16.19 6.98
CA GLY A 90 17.41 -14.84 7.37
C GLY A 90 17.99 -14.00 6.23
N ASP A 91 17.79 -14.40 4.97
CA ASP A 91 18.21 -13.63 3.81
C ASP A 91 17.56 -12.23 3.77
N VAL A 92 18.39 -11.19 3.76
CA VAL A 92 17.98 -9.77 3.72
C VAL A 92 18.23 -9.10 2.36
N SER A 93 18.59 -9.87 1.32
CA SER A 93 18.93 -9.35 -0.01
C SER A 93 17.82 -8.53 -0.69
N HIS A 94 16.58 -8.72 -0.26
CA HIS A 94 15.39 -8.02 -0.76
C HIS A 94 14.99 -6.79 0.06
N PHE A 95 15.79 -6.40 1.05
CA PHE A 95 15.58 -5.23 1.90
C PHE A 95 16.63 -4.15 1.59
N ASP A 96 16.26 -2.88 1.77
CA ASP A 96 17.18 -1.76 1.62
C ASP A 96 18.16 -1.72 2.79
N LEU A 97 19.46 -1.91 2.50
CA LEU A 97 20.52 -1.97 3.50
C LEU A 97 20.73 -0.66 4.27
N LEU A 98 20.27 0.48 3.73
CA LEU A 98 20.44 1.81 4.34
C LEU A 98 19.70 1.95 5.69
N HIS A 99 18.78 1.04 6.01
CA HIS A 99 17.91 1.09 7.19
C HIS A 99 18.12 -0.08 8.14
N LEU A 100 19.04 -0.99 7.86
CA LEU A 100 19.37 -2.07 8.76
C LEU A 100 20.47 -1.59 9.70
N PRO A 101 20.21 -1.51 11.02
CA PRO A 101 21.29 -1.28 11.96
C PRO A 101 22.27 -2.46 11.86
N ASP A 102 23.57 -2.18 12.08
CA ASP A 102 24.61 -3.22 12.04
C ASP A 102 24.31 -4.37 13.01
N GLU A 103 23.55 -4.10 14.07
CA GLU A 103 22.99 -5.08 15.01
C GLU A 103 21.53 -4.76 15.34
N PRO A 104 20.66 -5.75 15.59
CA PRO A 104 19.29 -5.52 16.04
C PRO A 104 19.29 -4.75 17.37
N GLN A 105 18.92 -3.47 17.31
CA GLN A 105 18.87 -2.62 18.50
C GLN A 105 17.51 -2.74 19.17
N GLN A 106 17.49 -3.14 20.45
CA GLN A 106 16.32 -2.90 21.29
C GLN A 106 16.23 -1.40 21.54
N THR A 107 15.20 -0.77 20.99
CA THR A 107 14.89 0.62 21.35
C THR A 107 14.29 0.59 22.74
N TYR A 108 15.10 0.88 23.76
CA TYR A 108 14.59 1.14 25.09
C TYR A 108 13.82 2.46 25.01
N SER A 109 12.50 2.41 25.14
CA SER A 109 11.72 3.62 25.40
C SER A 109 12.13 4.12 26.77
N ASP A 110 12.82 5.26 26.81
CA ASP A 110 12.82 6.07 28.02
C ASP A 110 11.36 6.46 28.28
N GLU A 111 10.93 6.22 29.51
CA GLU A 111 9.61 6.48 30.09
C GLU A 111 8.64 5.27 30.10
N ASN A 112 8.17 4.95 31.31
CA ASN A 112 7.16 3.95 31.65
C ASN A 112 5.93 4.02 30.73
N VAL A 113 5.91 3.23 29.66
CA VAL A 113 4.68 2.89 28.94
C VAL A 113 4.23 1.54 29.47
N ASP A 114 3.12 1.55 30.19
CA ASP A 114 2.48 0.36 30.75
C ASP A 114 2.15 -0.61 29.60
N PHE A 115 2.92 -1.70 29.51
CA PHE A 115 2.86 -2.67 28.40
C PHE A 115 1.69 -3.67 28.56
N CYS A 116 0.82 -3.47 29.55
CA CYS A 116 -0.17 -4.46 29.96
C CYS A 116 -1.44 -4.51 29.09
N GLU A 117 -1.61 -3.67 28.06
CA GLU A 117 -2.85 -3.62 27.27
C GLU A 117 -2.80 -4.38 25.93
N PHE A 118 -1.77 -5.21 25.67
CA PHE A 118 -1.68 -5.98 24.41
C PHE A 118 -1.88 -7.50 24.56
N LEU A 119 -2.20 -7.99 25.76
CA LEU A 119 -2.65 -9.35 26.00
C LEU A 119 -3.86 -9.32 26.93
N VAL A 120 -5.01 -8.98 26.37
CA VAL A 120 -6.30 -9.43 26.89
C VAL A 120 -6.90 -10.30 25.80
N ASP A 121 -7.17 -11.56 26.16
CA ASP A 121 -7.80 -12.60 25.34
C ASP A 121 -9.12 -12.15 24.68
#